data_AF-A0AAU0KHA8-F1
#
_entry.id   AF-A0AAU0KHA8-F1
#
_cell.length_a   1.000
_cell.length_b   1.000
_cell.length_c   1.000
_cell.angle_alpha   90.00
_cell.angle_beta   90.00
_cell.angle_gamma   90.00
#
_symmetry.space_group_name_H-M   'P 1'
#
loop_
_entity.id
_entity.type
_entity.pdbx_description
1 polymer ?
#
loop_
_entity_poly.entity_id
_entity_poly.type
_entity_poly.pdbx_seq_one_letter_code
_entity_poly.pdbx_strand_id
1 'polypeptide(L)'
;MTEQIETPEQPMGEANTANTMRQDMTGQDTRASAPFKEARSNMPVAPQTGAGGCSCGGAAGMTQNGSGVISYVYAIGRVEARFPNLAAEKEFAQATGRADTAGKTDQQAFHEVLSQRQNRYLVRQLCWVFTIQGLETYLLQPRDPADIDMLIDAIRPAPTPNDIDVVIGLRGPIAPPEICNGLMVPIVAFDQIYSFAHDALIKAIPRPENVGDEQFGPAAEELFNRIMQMTDNAGATDEHRVLNYLAMRYQVIYAKTAEKYGADCSLTGVEVVPSSLSSTRRIYKAIFSYTNRNTDFTEKFFVRVDATEEFPFLVTKMSPYYDR
;
A
#
# COMPACT_ATOMS: atom_id res chain seq x y z
N MET A 1 59.93 23.80 8.09
CA MET A 1 59.31 25.05 8.59
C MET A 1 57.88 24.67 8.98
N THR A 2 57.70 24.18 10.22
CA THR A 2 57.04 24.88 11.36
C THR A 2 55.54 25.07 11.08
N GLU A 3 54.63 24.22 11.56
CA GLU A 3 54.02 24.11 12.91
C GLU A 3 53.38 25.40 13.47
N GLN A 4 52.13 25.25 13.97
CA GLN A 4 51.33 25.98 15.01
C GLN A 4 49.87 26.11 14.53
N ILE A 5 48.85 25.42 15.05
CA ILE A 5 48.23 25.41 16.41
C ILE A 5 47.74 26.79 16.84
N GLU A 6 46.41 26.98 16.92
CA GLU A 6 45.65 27.46 18.10
C GLU A 6 44.16 27.78 17.76
N THR A 7 43.24 27.08 18.43
CA THR A 7 41.90 27.54 18.85
C THR A 7 42.00 28.01 20.31
N PRO A 8 40.94 28.48 21.01
CA PRO A 8 39.72 29.25 20.65
C PRO A 8 39.55 30.48 21.59
N GLU A 9 38.54 31.35 21.38
CA GLU A 9 37.98 32.16 22.48
C GLU A 9 36.57 32.69 22.18
N GLN A 10 35.59 32.21 22.96
CA GLN A 10 34.37 32.97 23.30
C GLN A 10 34.65 33.77 24.58
N PRO A 11 33.86 34.84 24.84
CA PRO A 11 33.14 34.80 26.11
C PRO A 11 31.67 35.26 26.07
N MET A 12 31.01 34.84 27.14
CA MET A 12 29.63 34.98 27.63
C MET A 12 29.07 36.40 27.78
N GLY A 13 27.73 36.46 27.92
CA GLY A 13 26.99 37.47 28.70
C GLY A 13 25.64 37.85 28.09
N GLU A 14 24.57 37.07 28.28
CA GLU A 14 23.50 37.28 29.30
C GLU A 14 22.87 38.69 29.35
N ALA A 15 21.56 38.77 29.04
CA ALA A 15 20.56 39.45 29.90
C ALA A 15 19.12 39.26 29.37
N ASN A 16 18.28 38.70 30.24
CA ASN A 16 16.83 38.63 30.15
C ASN A 16 16.16 40.02 30.20
N THR A 17 15.03 40.18 29.53
CA THR A 17 13.95 41.03 30.06
C THR A 17 12.59 40.48 29.65
N ALA A 18 11.80 40.10 30.66
CA ALA A 18 10.38 39.80 30.56
C ALA A 18 9.56 41.05 30.89
N ASN A 19 8.50 41.32 30.14
CA ASN A 19 7.19 41.82 30.61
C ASN A 19 6.27 42.11 29.41
N THR A 20 5.16 41.39 29.26
CA THR A 20 3.82 41.74 29.79
C THR A 20 3.11 42.82 28.96
N MET A 21 2.16 42.38 28.12
CA MET A 21 0.88 43.08 27.95
C MET A 21 -0.23 42.04 27.73
N ARG A 22 -1.00 41.82 28.81
CA ARG A 22 -2.41 41.46 28.75
C ARG A 22 -3.19 42.74 28.43
N GLN A 23 -4.16 42.67 27.53
CA GLN A 23 -5.35 43.50 27.60
C GLN A 23 -6.56 42.73 27.07
N ASP A 24 -7.38 42.30 28.01
CA ASP A 24 -8.80 42.06 27.81
C ASP A 24 -9.47 43.36 27.34
N MET A 25 -10.31 43.28 26.32
CA MET A 25 -11.47 44.16 26.20
C MET A 25 -12.69 43.37 25.78
N THR A 26 -13.53 43.19 26.80
CA THR A 26 -14.96 42.96 26.78
C THR A 26 -15.70 43.87 25.81
N GLY A 27 -16.60 43.30 25.01
CA GLY A 27 -17.56 44.03 24.18
C GLY A 27 -18.71 43.12 23.81
N GLN A 28 -19.61 42.85 24.77
CA GLN A 28 -20.94 42.31 24.52
C GLN A 28 -21.72 43.32 23.70
N ASP A 29 -22.25 42.90 22.55
CA ASP A 29 -23.41 43.55 21.95
C ASP A 29 -24.51 42.51 21.75
N THR A 30 -25.36 42.44 22.76
CA THR A 30 -26.66 41.78 22.75
C THR A 30 -27.61 42.56 21.83
N ARG A 31 -28.03 41.95 20.72
CA ARG A 31 -29.30 42.33 20.08
C ARG A 31 -30.26 41.16 20.09
N ALA A 32 -31.40 41.47 20.69
CA ALA A 32 -32.50 40.60 21.03
C ALA A 32 -33.19 39.99 19.80
N SER A 33 -33.60 38.74 20.01
CA SER A 33 -34.52 37.95 19.20
C SER A 33 -35.90 38.61 19.08
N ALA A 34 -36.52 38.51 17.91
CA ALA A 34 -37.96 38.51 17.76
C ALA A 34 -38.37 37.40 16.76
N PRO A 35 -39.47 36.66 17.01
CA PRO A 35 -39.68 35.32 16.46
C PRO A 35 -40.47 35.37 15.14
N PHE A 36 -39.99 34.65 14.13
CA PHE A 36 -40.81 34.33 12.95
C PHE A 36 -41.49 32.97 13.15
N LYS A 37 -42.81 33.00 12.95
CA LYS A 37 -43.79 31.97 13.29
C LYS A 37 -43.62 30.69 12.45
N GLU A 38 -43.80 29.56 13.12
CA GLU A 38 -44.05 28.24 12.53
C GLU A 38 -45.21 28.28 11.53
N ALA A 39 -44.98 27.71 10.35
CA ALA A 39 -46.04 27.17 9.50
C ALA A 39 -45.75 25.68 9.26
N ARG A 40 -46.20 24.85 10.20
CA ARG A 40 -46.29 23.40 10.03
C ARG A 40 -47.48 23.09 9.13
N SER A 41 -47.25 22.58 7.94
CA SER A 41 -48.28 21.92 7.15
C SER A 41 -48.34 20.43 7.53
N ASN A 42 -49.19 20.11 8.50
CA ASN A 42 -49.60 18.73 8.78
C ASN A 42 -50.56 18.27 7.67
N MET A 43 -50.12 17.36 6.80
CA MET A 43 -51.04 16.49 6.06
C MET A 43 -51.05 15.11 6.70
N PRO A 44 -52.19 14.61 7.19
CA PRO A 44 -52.28 13.24 7.71
C PRO A 44 -52.33 12.23 6.55
N VAL A 45 -51.36 11.32 6.53
CA VAL A 45 -51.36 10.13 5.65
C VAL A 45 -52.32 9.11 6.26
N ALA A 46 -53.39 8.77 5.55
CA ALA A 46 -54.33 7.71 5.94
C ALA A 46 -53.85 6.33 5.46
N PRO A 47 -53.98 5.26 6.26
CA PRO A 47 -53.57 3.92 5.87
C PRO A 47 -54.66 3.26 5.01
N GLN A 48 -54.31 2.76 3.82
CA GLN A 48 -55.21 1.97 3.00
C GLN A 48 -54.81 0.50 3.11
N THR A 49 -55.47 -0.20 4.04
CA THR A 49 -55.52 -1.66 4.10
C THR A 49 -56.61 -2.16 3.15
N GLY A 50 -56.27 -3.09 2.25
CA GLY A 50 -57.27 -3.75 1.41
C GLY A 50 -56.63 -4.73 0.43
N ALA A 51 -56.68 -6.00 0.77
CA ALA A 51 -56.13 -7.13 0.02
C ALA A 51 -56.84 -7.38 -1.33
N GLY A 52 -56.07 -7.87 -2.30
CA GLY A 52 -56.57 -8.38 -3.57
C GLY A 52 -55.42 -8.73 -4.51
N GLY A 53 -54.99 -9.99 -4.50
CA GLY A 53 -53.85 -10.45 -5.28
C GLY A 53 -54.11 -10.51 -6.79
N CYS A 54 -53.03 -10.42 -7.56
CA CYS A 54 -52.84 -11.18 -8.79
C CYS A 54 -51.35 -11.30 -9.12
N SER A 55 -50.97 -12.55 -9.38
CA SER A 55 -49.65 -13.07 -9.74
C SER A 55 -49.30 -12.73 -11.18
N CYS A 56 -48.05 -12.31 -11.44
CA CYS A 56 -47.07 -12.91 -12.37
C CYS A 56 -46.04 -11.87 -12.89
N GLY A 57 -44.73 -12.22 -12.88
CA GLY A 57 -43.72 -11.50 -13.67
C GLY A 57 -42.31 -11.37 -13.06
N GLY A 58 -41.52 -12.44 -13.08
CA GLY A 58 -40.07 -12.34 -13.33
C GLY A 58 -39.15 -11.94 -12.19
N ALA A 59 -39.04 -12.77 -11.14
CA ALA A 59 -37.82 -12.82 -10.33
C ALA A 59 -36.71 -13.49 -11.16
N ALA A 60 -35.97 -12.70 -11.93
CA ALA A 60 -34.74 -13.14 -12.58
C ALA A 60 -33.64 -13.27 -11.52
N GLY A 61 -33.47 -14.52 -11.06
CA GLY A 61 -32.27 -15.12 -10.49
C GLY A 61 -31.20 -14.19 -9.91
N MET A 62 -31.37 -13.80 -8.65
CA MET A 62 -30.21 -13.73 -7.77
C MET A 62 -29.89 -15.16 -7.35
N THR A 63 -29.18 -15.89 -8.21
CA THR A 63 -28.44 -17.08 -7.76
C THR A 63 -27.34 -16.58 -6.82
N GLN A 64 -27.64 -16.57 -5.52
CA GLN A 64 -26.61 -16.65 -4.49
C GLN A 64 -25.88 -17.98 -4.69
N ASN A 65 -24.81 -17.94 -5.48
CA ASN A 65 -23.91 -19.07 -5.62
C ASN A 65 -22.58 -18.73 -4.95
N GLY A 66 -22.26 -19.53 -3.94
CA GLY A 66 -21.02 -19.51 -3.18
C GLY A 66 -21.25 -18.96 -1.79
N SER A 67 -21.18 -19.81 -0.76
CA SER A 67 -20.77 -19.36 0.57
C SER A 67 -19.57 -18.45 0.36
N GLY A 68 -19.71 -17.15 0.64
CA GLY A 68 -18.74 -16.14 0.22
C GLY A 68 -17.40 -16.39 0.89
N VAL A 69 -16.54 -17.19 0.25
CA VAL A 69 -15.17 -17.40 0.71
C VAL A 69 -14.48 -16.08 0.50
N ILE A 70 -14.23 -15.38 1.60
CA ILE A 70 -13.52 -14.12 1.62
C ILE A 70 -12.17 -14.34 0.95
N SER A 71 -11.94 -13.64 -0.17
CA SER A 71 -10.69 -13.69 -0.93
C SER A 71 -9.83 -12.50 -0.55
N TYR A 72 -8.75 -12.76 0.17
CA TYR A 72 -7.78 -11.73 0.55
C TYR A 72 -6.74 -11.53 -0.54
N VAL A 73 -6.18 -10.32 -0.61
CA VAL A 73 -5.07 -9.95 -1.50
C VAL A 73 -3.93 -9.41 -0.65
N TYR A 74 -2.72 -9.85 -0.98
CA TYR A 74 -1.47 -9.24 -0.53
C TYR A 74 -0.56 -9.21 -1.75
N ALA A 75 -0.55 -8.08 -2.47
CA ALA A 75 0.09 -7.95 -3.76
C ALA A 75 1.19 -6.88 -3.74
N ILE A 76 2.22 -7.09 -4.55
CA ILE A 76 3.36 -6.19 -4.71
C ILE A 76 3.33 -5.72 -6.17
N GLY A 77 3.49 -4.42 -6.38
CA GLY A 77 3.33 -3.82 -7.69
C GLY A 77 3.46 -2.32 -7.60
N ARG A 78 2.70 -1.60 -8.43
CA ARG A 78 2.70 -0.13 -8.46
C ARG A 78 1.29 0.42 -8.63
N VAL A 79 0.99 1.46 -7.88
CA VAL A 79 -0.26 2.22 -7.99
C VAL A 79 -0.13 3.31 -9.05
N GLU A 80 -1.11 3.40 -9.93
CA GLU A 80 -1.23 4.44 -10.94
C GLU A 80 -2.60 5.10 -10.87
N ALA A 81 -2.63 6.42 -11.03
CA ALA A 81 -3.86 7.18 -11.14
C ALA A 81 -4.19 7.46 -12.61
N ARG A 82 -5.45 7.25 -13.00
CA ARG A 82 -5.94 7.50 -14.36
C ARG A 82 -7.24 8.29 -14.33
N PHE A 83 -7.41 9.19 -15.30
CA PHE A 83 -8.69 9.87 -15.49
C PHE A 83 -9.68 8.92 -16.16
N PRO A 84 -10.84 8.62 -15.53
CA PRO A 84 -11.82 7.71 -16.12
C PRO A 84 -12.69 8.37 -17.19
N ASN A 85 -12.64 9.70 -17.32
CA ASN A 85 -13.36 10.45 -18.34
C ASN A 85 -12.78 11.86 -18.51
N LEU A 86 -13.18 12.53 -19.60
CA LEU A 86 -12.76 13.89 -19.92
C LEU A 86 -13.18 14.91 -18.86
N ALA A 87 -14.31 14.71 -18.17
CA ALA A 87 -14.78 15.65 -17.16
C ALA A 87 -13.82 15.71 -15.96
N ALA A 88 -13.36 14.57 -15.46
CA ALA A 88 -12.37 14.49 -14.39
C ALA A 88 -11.03 15.13 -14.80
N GLU A 89 -10.59 14.91 -16.04
CA GLU A 89 -9.38 15.53 -16.59
C GLU A 89 -9.50 17.07 -16.65
N LYS A 90 -10.62 17.60 -17.14
CA LYS A 90 -10.83 19.06 -17.23
C LYS A 90 -11.01 19.71 -15.86
N GLU A 91 -11.65 19.04 -14.92
CA GLU A 91 -11.76 19.53 -13.55
C GLU A 91 -10.39 19.58 -12.86
N PHE A 92 -9.57 18.55 -13.05
CA PHE A 92 -8.18 18.56 -12.57
C PHE A 92 -7.36 19.70 -13.21
N ALA A 93 -7.52 19.94 -14.51
CA ALA A 93 -6.86 21.06 -15.19
C ALA A 93 -7.29 22.43 -14.61
N GLN A 94 -8.56 22.60 -14.26
CA GLN A 94 -9.04 23.81 -13.58
C GLN A 94 -8.47 23.96 -12.17
N ALA A 95 -8.39 22.87 -11.41
CA ALA A 95 -7.79 22.87 -10.07
C ALA A 95 -6.29 23.21 -10.13
N THR A 96 -5.59 22.67 -11.14
CA THR A 96 -4.18 22.96 -11.40
C THR A 96 -3.95 24.44 -11.70
N GLY A 97 -4.82 25.08 -12.48
CA GLY A 97 -4.73 26.51 -12.78
C GLY A 97 -4.93 27.44 -11.57
N ARG A 98 -5.42 26.92 -10.44
CA ARG A 98 -5.58 27.65 -9.17
C ARG A 98 -4.45 27.35 -8.18
N ALA A 99 -3.61 26.37 -8.46
CA ALA A 99 -2.53 25.93 -7.59
C ALA A 99 -1.18 26.55 -8.01
N ASP A 100 -0.24 26.66 -7.06
CA ASP A 100 1.10 27.14 -7.34
C ASP A 100 1.99 26.01 -7.88
N THR A 101 1.86 25.74 -9.18
CA THR A 101 2.59 24.66 -9.87
C THR A 101 3.77 25.18 -10.71
N ALA A 102 4.16 26.44 -10.53
CA ALA A 102 5.24 27.04 -11.30
C ALA A 102 6.57 26.32 -11.05
N GLY A 103 7.25 25.91 -12.14
CA GLY A 103 8.54 25.23 -12.08
C GLY A 103 8.50 23.76 -11.65
N LYS A 104 7.31 23.17 -11.47
CA LYS A 104 7.13 21.76 -11.13
C LYS A 104 6.95 20.91 -12.38
N THR A 105 7.35 19.64 -12.31
CA THR A 105 7.02 18.67 -13.37
C THR A 105 5.53 18.32 -13.32
N ASP A 106 5.00 17.75 -14.41
CA ASP A 106 3.60 17.32 -14.47
C ASP A 106 3.24 16.38 -13.30
N GLN A 107 4.12 15.45 -12.95
CA GLN A 107 3.92 14.52 -11.83
C GLN A 107 3.93 15.22 -10.46
N GLN A 108 4.83 16.19 -10.27
CA GLN A 108 4.89 16.96 -9.02
C GLN A 108 3.65 17.84 -8.86
N ALA A 109 3.22 18.50 -9.94
CA ALA A 109 1.97 19.26 -9.98
C ALA A 109 0.77 18.35 -9.71
N PHE A 110 0.74 17.16 -10.32
CA PHE A 110 -0.31 16.16 -10.10
C PHE A 110 -0.41 15.73 -8.64
N HIS A 111 0.69 15.32 -8.03
CA HIS A 111 0.74 14.96 -6.62
C HIS A 111 0.31 16.13 -5.72
N GLU A 112 0.83 17.34 -5.96
CA GLU A 112 0.52 18.50 -5.14
C GLU A 112 -0.95 18.91 -5.19
N VAL A 113 -1.54 18.96 -6.39
CA VAL A 113 -2.95 19.32 -6.56
C VAL A 113 -3.83 18.30 -5.84
N LEU A 114 -3.55 16.99 -5.97
CA LEU A 114 -4.34 15.95 -5.31
C LEU A 114 -4.13 15.91 -3.79
N SER A 115 -2.95 16.30 -3.29
CA SER A 115 -2.64 16.38 -1.85
C SER A 115 -3.46 17.46 -1.13
N GLN A 116 -3.99 18.45 -1.85
CA GLN A 116 -4.79 19.51 -1.23
C GLN A 116 -6.15 18.95 -0.76
N ARG A 117 -6.47 19.19 0.52
CA ARG A 117 -7.73 18.71 1.13
C ARG A 117 -8.99 19.11 0.37
N GLN A 118 -8.98 20.30 -0.25
CA GLN A 118 -10.09 20.81 -1.07
C GLN A 118 -10.35 19.97 -2.34
N ASN A 119 -9.33 19.28 -2.84
CA ASN A 119 -9.38 18.46 -4.06
C ASN A 119 -9.62 16.97 -3.79
N ARG A 120 -9.95 16.56 -2.55
CA ARG A 120 -10.24 15.15 -2.22
C ARG A 120 -11.37 14.53 -3.04
N TYR A 121 -12.28 15.35 -3.56
CA TYR A 121 -13.32 14.87 -4.48
C TYR A 121 -12.73 14.38 -5.81
N LEU A 122 -11.64 14.98 -6.31
CA LEU A 122 -10.95 14.52 -7.50
C LEU A 122 -10.32 13.16 -7.27
N VAL A 123 -9.65 12.97 -6.13
CA VAL A 123 -9.03 11.69 -5.74
C VAL A 123 -10.05 10.54 -5.75
N ARG A 124 -11.30 10.81 -5.35
CA ARG A 124 -12.42 9.84 -5.40
C ARG A 124 -12.92 9.53 -6.81
N GLN A 125 -12.75 10.48 -7.74
CA GLN A 125 -13.21 10.38 -9.12
C GLN A 125 -12.14 9.82 -10.05
N LEU A 126 -10.90 9.64 -9.57
CA LEU A 126 -9.86 9.00 -10.35
C LEU A 126 -10.02 7.48 -10.31
N CYS A 127 -9.60 6.85 -11.40
CA CYS A 127 -9.40 5.42 -11.44
C CYS A 127 -8.02 5.10 -10.88
N TRP A 128 -7.98 4.26 -9.84
CA TRP A 128 -6.73 3.80 -9.23
C TRP A 128 -6.44 2.40 -9.72
N VAL A 129 -5.42 2.28 -10.56
CA VAL A 129 -5.01 1.00 -11.17
C VAL A 129 -3.80 0.48 -10.44
N PHE A 130 -3.85 -0.77 -10.01
CA PHE A 130 -2.69 -1.48 -9.50
C PHE A 130 -2.11 -2.36 -10.59
N THR A 131 -0.84 -2.13 -10.88
CA THR A 131 -0.09 -2.83 -11.92
C THR A 131 0.93 -3.77 -11.29
N ILE A 132 1.07 -4.97 -11.83
CA ILE A 132 2.07 -5.96 -11.40
C ILE A 132 2.89 -6.31 -12.65
N GLN A 133 4.20 -6.06 -12.62
CA GLN A 133 5.08 -6.21 -13.80
C GLN A 133 4.55 -5.47 -15.05
N GLY A 134 3.96 -4.28 -14.85
CA GLY A 134 3.36 -3.48 -15.92
C GLY A 134 2.01 -3.96 -16.44
N LEU A 135 1.45 -5.04 -15.87
CA LEU A 135 0.12 -5.56 -16.21
C LEU A 135 -0.93 -5.01 -15.25
N GLU A 136 -1.98 -4.42 -15.81
CA GLU A 136 -3.15 -3.90 -15.07
C GLU A 136 -3.88 -5.07 -14.41
N THR A 137 -3.73 -5.20 -13.09
CA THR A 137 -4.19 -6.40 -12.36
C THR A 137 -5.40 -6.13 -11.49
N TYR A 138 -5.46 -4.97 -10.82
CA TYR A 138 -6.58 -4.60 -9.95
C TYR A 138 -6.99 -3.14 -10.13
N LEU A 139 -8.25 -2.86 -9.83
CA LEU A 139 -8.70 -1.51 -9.48
C LEU A 139 -8.75 -1.37 -7.96
N LEU A 140 -8.22 -0.27 -7.45
CA LEU A 140 -8.16 -0.02 -6.01
C LEU A 140 -9.32 0.86 -5.58
N GLN A 141 -9.99 0.46 -4.51
CA GLN A 141 -11.00 1.26 -3.85
C GLN A 141 -10.74 1.22 -2.34
N PRO A 142 -10.74 2.37 -1.65
CA PRO A 142 -10.59 2.36 -0.20
C PRO A 142 -11.80 1.69 0.44
N ARG A 143 -11.57 0.82 1.41
CA ARG A 143 -12.65 0.22 2.20
C ARG A 143 -13.27 1.25 3.16
N ASP A 144 -12.45 2.09 3.78
CA ASP A 144 -12.88 3.28 4.51
C ASP A 144 -12.59 4.53 3.66
N PRO A 145 -13.60 5.39 3.34
CA PRO A 145 -13.38 6.64 2.62
C PRO A 145 -12.33 7.59 3.24
N ALA A 146 -11.96 7.41 4.50
CA ALA A 146 -10.88 8.14 5.15
C ALA A 146 -9.48 7.74 4.64
N ASP A 147 -9.29 6.52 4.13
CA ASP A 147 -8.00 5.96 3.69
C ASP A 147 -7.57 6.42 2.30
N ILE A 148 -8.26 7.39 1.72
CA ILE A 148 -7.96 7.90 0.38
C ILE A 148 -6.58 8.56 0.30
N ASP A 149 -6.07 9.06 1.42
CA ASP A 149 -4.75 9.68 1.49
C ASP A 149 -3.64 8.64 1.17
N MET A 150 -3.86 7.34 1.44
CA MET A 150 -2.90 6.27 1.10
C MET A 150 -2.68 6.12 -0.41
N LEU A 151 -3.67 6.47 -1.24
CA LEU A 151 -3.55 6.47 -2.70
C LEU A 151 -2.69 7.64 -3.19
N ILE A 152 -2.77 8.79 -2.51
CA ILE A 152 -1.97 9.98 -2.79
C ILE A 152 -0.50 9.71 -2.42
N ASP A 153 -0.27 9.08 -1.26
CA ASP A 153 1.07 8.70 -0.82
C ASP A 153 1.75 7.73 -1.82
N ALA A 154 0.97 6.88 -2.49
CA ALA A 154 1.48 5.90 -3.44
C ALA A 154 1.99 6.49 -4.77
N ILE A 155 1.37 7.55 -5.29
CA ILE A 155 1.78 8.11 -6.59
C ILE A 155 3.12 8.85 -6.53
N ARG A 156 3.50 9.37 -5.35
CA ARG A 156 4.75 10.11 -5.07
C ARG A 156 4.99 11.34 -6.00
N PRO A 157 5.74 12.36 -5.56
CA PRO A 157 6.05 13.50 -6.42
C PRO A 157 7.08 13.18 -7.52
N ALA A 158 7.95 12.20 -7.29
CA ALA A 158 8.99 11.77 -8.23
C ALA A 158 9.15 10.24 -8.17
N PRO A 159 8.18 9.48 -8.71
CA PRO A 159 8.22 8.02 -8.70
C PRO A 159 9.32 7.50 -9.63
N THR A 160 10.03 6.46 -9.19
CA THR A 160 10.93 5.70 -10.06
C THR A 160 10.21 4.45 -10.59
N PRO A 161 10.60 3.91 -11.77
CA PRO A 161 9.99 2.70 -12.30
C PRO A 161 10.09 1.46 -11.39
N ASN A 162 11.07 1.47 -10.48
CA ASN A 162 11.35 0.35 -9.57
C ASN A 162 10.77 0.56 -8.17
N ASP A 163 10.08 1.67 -7.93
CA ASP A 163 9.40 1.87 -6.65
C ASP A 163 8.31 0.83 -6.45
N ILE A 164 8.06 0.48 -5.19
CA ILE A 164 7.22 -0.65 -4.83
C ILE A 164 6.05 -0.17 -3.97
N ASP A 165 4.85 -0.56 -4.38
CA ASP A 165 3.63 -0.43 -3.61
C ASP A 165 3.11 -1.82 -3.23
N VAL A 166 2.74 -1.96 -1.95
CA VAL A 166 2.15 -3.18 -1.38
C VAL A 166 0.69 -2.89 -1.09
N VAL A 167 -0.21 -3.64 -1.71
CA VAL A 167 -1.67 -3.51 -1.50
C VAL A 167 -2.17 -4.72 -0.72
N ILE A 168 -2.89 -4.45 0.37
CA ILE A 168 -3.52 -5.46 1.22
C ILE A 168 -5.02 -5.14 1.32
N GLY A 169 -5.85 -6.17 1.10
CA GLY A 169 -7.29 -5.98 1.21
C GLY A 169 -8.12 -7.16 0.74
N LEU A 170 -9.37 -6.85 0.41
CA LEU A 170 -10.39 -7.80 -0.02
C LEU A 170 -10.59 -7.74 -1.54
N ARG A 171 -10.48 -8.90 -2.21
CA ARG A 171 -10.82 -9.02 -3.62
C ARG A 171 -12.34 -9.07 -3.78
N GLY A 172 -12.88 -8.05 -4.42
CA GLY A 172 -14.25 -7.94 -4.87
C GLY A 172 -14.47 -8.50 -6.29
N PRO A 173 -15.64 -8.21 -6.88
CA PRO A 173 -15.98 -8.64 -8.24
C PRO A 173 -15.13 -7.94 -9.30
N ILE A 174 -15.24 -8.40 -10.54
CA ILE A 174 -14.69 -7.71 -11.72
C ILE A 174 -15.41 -6.37 -11.88
N ALA A 175 -14.63 -5.29 -12.03
CA ALA A 175 -15.15 -3.96 -12.24
C ALA A 175 -15.93 -3.87 -13.56
N PRO A 176 -17.10 -3.23 -13.58
CA PRO A 176 -17.79 -2.92 -14.82
C PRO A 176 -16.98 -1.87 -15.63
N PRO A 177 -17.07 -1.90 -16.97
CA PRO A 177 -16.22 -1.11 -17.86
C PRO A 177 -16.35 0.41 -17.67
N GLU A 178 -17.46 0.89 -17.13
CA GLU A 178 -17.74 2.31 -16.91
C GLU A 178 -16.87 2.95 -15.83
N ILE A 179 -16.25 2.16 -14.94
CA ILE A 179 -15.45 2.68 -13.83
C ILE A 179 -14.10 3.24 -14.32
N CYS A 180 -13.49 2.61 -15.34
CA CYS A 180 -12.12 2.95 -15.73
C CYS A 180 -11.86 2.71 -17.23
N ASN A 181 -12.45 3.52 -18.11
CA ASN A 181 -12.17 3.50 -19.57
C ASN A 181 -12.28 2.11 -20.23
N GLY A 182 -13.20 1.25 -19.78
CA GLY A 182 -13.37 -0.11 -20.31
C GLY A 182 -12.49 -1.18 -19.66
N LEU A 183 -11.65 -0.82 -18.68
CA LEU A 183 -10.81 -1.78 -17.96
C LEU A 183 -11.67 -2.67 -17.05
N MET A 184 -11.68 -3.97 -17.35
CA MET A 184 -12.43 -4.99 -16.60
C MET A 184 -11.48 -5.90 -15.83
N VAL A 185 -11.07 -5.45 -14.65
CA VAL A 185 -10.23 -6.22 -13.71
C VAL A 185 -10.88 -6.25 -12.32
N PRO A 186 -10.51 -7.19 -11.43
CA PRO A 186 -11.10 -7.26 -10.10
C PRO A 186 -10.86 -5.97 -9.28
N ILE A 187 -11.87 -5.57 -8.51
CA ILE A 187 -11.73 -4.50 -7.53
C ILE A 187 -11.09 -5.07 -6.28
N VAL A 188 -10.09 -4.38 -5.73
CA VAL A 188 -9.56 -4.64 -4.40
C VAL A 188 -10.01 -3.51 -3.48
N ALA A 189 -10.88 -3.86 -2.53
CA ALA A 189 -11.21 -2.99 -1.41
C ALA A 189 -10.03 -3.05 -0.44
N PHE A 190 -9.13 -2.07 -0.51
CA PHE A 190 -7.91 -2.07 0.29
C PHE A 190 -8.16 -1.58 1.71
N ASP A 191 -7.44 -2.18 2.65
CA ASP A 191 -7.35 -1.78 4.04
C ASP A 191 -5.99 -1.13 4.35
N GLN A 192 -4.94 -1.48 3.58
CA GLN A 192 -3.60 -0.89 3.72
C GLN A 192 -2.89 -0.78 2.36
N ILE A 193 -2.17 0.33 2.17
CA ILE A 193 -1.17 0.50 1.11
C ILE A 193 0.15 0.91 1.78
N TYR A 194 1.23 0.25 1.42
CA TYR A 194 2.59 0.67 1.80
C TYR A 194 3.40 0.98 0.56
N SER A 195 4.09 2.11 0.59
CA SER A 195 4.82 2.63 -0.56
C SER A 195 6.29 2.83 -0.18
N PHE A 196 7.18 2.25 -0.98
CA PHE A 196 8.61 2.22 -0.71
C PHE A 196 9.39 2.67 -1.94
N ALA A 197 10.36 3.54 -1.72
CA ALA A 197 11.39 3.81 -2.72
C ALA A 197 12.32 2.60 -2.83
N HIS A 198 12.63 2.20 -4.05
CA HIS A 198 13.53 1.07 -4.34
C HIS A 198 14.85 1.17 -3.57
N ASP A 199 15.52 2.31 -3.66
CA ASP A 199 16.84 2.53 -3.05
C ASP A 199 16.79 2.48 -1.52
N ALA A 200 15.65 2.85 -0.92
CA ALA A 200 15.47 2.78 0.52
C ALA A 200 15.39 1.32 1.01
N LEU A 201 14.77 0.44 0.22
CA LEU A 201 14.71 -1.00 0.54
C LEU A 201 16.09 -1.65 0.43
N ILE A 202 16.84 -1.36 -0.64
CA ILE A 202 18.20 -1.90 -0.81
C ILE A 202 19.11 -1.46 0.34
N LYS A 203 19.08 -0.18 0.72
CA LYS A 203 19.88 0.35 1.83
C LYS A 203 19.50 -0.25 3.19
N ALA A 204 18.29 -0.78 3.33
CA ALA A 204 17.83 -1.43 4.55
C ALA A 204 18.28 -2.90 4.66
N ILE A 205 18.87 -3.48 3.60
CA ILE A 205 19.37 -4.86 3.63
C ILE A 205 20.58 -4.95 4.56
N PRO A 206 20.56 -5.84 5.57
CA PRO A 206 21.68 -5.99 6.50
C PRO A 206 22.95 -6.43 5.77
N ARG A 207 24.03 -5.67 5.94
CA ARG A 207 25.36 -6.01 5.41
C ARG A 207 25.99 -7.15 6.22
N PRO A 208 26.42 -8.25 5.58
CA PRO A 208 27.24 -9.28 6.24
C PRO A 208 28.58 -8.71 6.72
N GLU A 209 29.08 -9.19 7.86
CA GLU A 209 30.35 -8.72 8.44
C GLU A 209 31.57 -8.99 7.54
N ASN A 210 31.48 -10.00 6.66
CA ASN A 210 32.60 -10.48 5.84
C ASN A 210 32.66 -9.86 4.43
N VAL A 211 31.76 -8.92 4.07
CA VAL A 211 31.69 -8.31 2.74
C VAL A 211 31.95 -6.82 2.83
N GLY A 212 32.89 -6.31 2.02
CA GLY A 212 33.18 -4.87 1.95
C GLY A 212 32.05 -4.07 1.29
N ASP A 213 31.90 -2.81 1.68
CA ASP A 213 30.78 -1.94 1.25
C ASP A 213 30.63 -1.82 -0.27
N GLU A 214 31.76 -1.67 -0.99
CA GLU A 214 31.76 -1.52 -2.45
C GLU A 214 31.26 -2.77 -3.19
N GLN A 215 31.48 -3.96 -2.63
CA GLN A 215 31.00 -5.22 -3.19
C GLN A 215 29.57 -5.53 -2.74
N PHE A 216 29.18 -5.04 -1.57
CA PHE A 216 27.87 -5.31 -1.00
C PHE A 216 26.74 -4.62 -1.77
N GLY A 217 26.93 -3.39 -2.24
CA GLY A 217 25.89 -2.65 -2.96
C GLY A 217 25.30 -3.41 -4.16
N PRO A 218 26.12 -3.77 -5.17
CA PRO A 218 25.66 -4.53 -6.33
C PRO A 218 25.10 -5.92 -5.97
N ALA A 219 25.70 -6.60 -4.99
CA ALA A 219 25.22 -7.91 -4.53
C ALA A 219 23.85 -7.82 -3.82
N ALA A 220 23.63 -6.77 -3.02
CA ALA A 220 22.38 -6.50 -2.34
C ALA A 220 21.26 -6.16 -3.35
N GLU A 221 21.58 -5.42 -4.40
CA GLU A 221 20.67 -5.13 -5.50
C GLU A 221 20.29 -6.39 -6.28
N GLU A 222 21.26 -7.23 -6.68
CA GLU A 222 21.00 -8.51 -7.34
C GLU A 222 20.11 -9.41 -6.47
N LEU A 223 20.41 -9.49 -5.17
CA LEU A 223 19.67 -10.26 -4.18
C LEU A 223 18.24 -9.75 -4.02
N PHE A 224 18.07 -8.43 -3.92
CA PHE A 224 16.76 -7.79 -3.83
C PHE A 224 15.94 -8.08 -5.08
N ASN A 225 16.51 -7.84 -6.26
CA ASN A 225 15.85 -8.08 -7.54
C ASN A 225 15.46 -9.55 -7.72
N ARG A 226 16.31 -10.48 -7.27
CA ARG A 226 15.99 -11.92 -7.30
C ARG A 226 14.81 -12.28 -6.41
N ILE A 227 14.76 -11.73 -5.20
CA ILE A 227 13.63 -11.93 -4.27
C ILE A 227 12.36 -11.26 -4.81
N MET A 228 12.46 -10.07 -5.41
CA MET A 228 11.32 -9.40 -6.03
C MET A 228 10.79 -10.15 -7.25
N GLN A 229 11.66 -10.74 -8.07
CA GLN A 229 11.25 -11.56 -9.21
C GLN A 229 10.41 -12.78 -8.77
N MET A 230 10.67 -13.32 -7.57
CA MET A 230 9.83 -14.39 -7.03
C MET A 230 8.43 -13.89 -6.66
N THR A 231 8.25 -12.60 -6.43
CA THR A 231 6.97 -11.97 -6.10
C THR A 231 6.15 -11.55 -7.33
N ASP A 232 6.56 -11.97 -8.54
CA ASP A 232 5.85 -11.73 -9.80
C ASP A 232 4.57 -12.55 -9.90
N ASN A 233 3.60 -12.20 -9.05
CA ASN A 233 2.37 -12.93 -8.85
C ASN A 233 1.23 -11.98 -8.47
N ALA A 234 -0.01 -12.43 -8.64
CA ALA A 234 -1.17 -11.59 -8.41
C ALA A 234 -1.49 -11.30 -6.93
N GLY A 235 -0.80 -11.93 -5.97
CA GLY A 235 -1.12 -11.74 -4.55
C GLY A 235 -2.50 -12.27 -4.10
N ALA A 236 -3.22 -13.02 -4.95
CA ALA A 236 -4.60 -13.44 -4.71
C ALA A 236 -4.79 -14.89 -4.22
N THR A 237 -3.73 -15.71 -4.24
CA THR A 237 -3.75 -17.05 -3.60
C THR A 237 -2.97 -17.01 -2.30
N ASP A 238 -3.19 -17.96 -1.40
CA ASP A 238 -2.47 -17.96 -0.13
C ASP A 238 -0.96 -18.15 -0.32
N GLU A 239 -0.53 -18.93 -1.32
CA GLU A 239 0.87 -19.10 -1.69
C GLU A 239 1.52 -17.78 -2.11
N HIS A 240 0.83 -17.03 -2.97
CA HIS A 240 1.24 -15.69 -3.41
C HIS A 240 1.36 -14.74 -2.22
N ARG A 241 0.35 -14.74 -1.34
CA ARG A 241 0.30 -13.87 -0.16
C ARG A 241 1.41 -14.17 0.82
N VAL A 242 1.73 -15.45 1.03
CA VAL A 242 2.85 -15.90 1.86
C VAL A 242 4.17 -15.37 1.31
N LEU A 243 4.39 -15.52 0.01
CA LEU A 243 5.62 -15.09 -0.64
C LEU A 243 5.80 -13.58 -0.57
N ASN A 244 4.75 -12.83 -0.91
CA ASN A 244 4.75 -11.37 -0.88
C ASN A 244 4.90 -10.82 0.54
N TYR A 245 4.26 -11.46 1.54
CA TYR A 245 4.46 -11.14 2.94
C TYR A 245 5.91 -11.32 3.38
N LEU A 246 6.52 -12.46 3.06
CA LEU A 246 7.90 -12.75 3.45
C LEU A 246 8.87 -11.77 2.79
N ALA A 247 8.67 -11.48 1.50
CA ALA A 247 9.48 -10.53 0.76
C ALA A 247 9.46 -9.13 1.41
N MET A 248 8.30 -8.64 1.87
CA MET A 248 8.19 -7.29 2.40
C MET A 248 8.41 -7.16 3.90
N ARG A 249 8.11 -8.21 4.68
CA ARG A 249 8.08 -8.12 6.15
C ARG A 249 9.14 -8.96 6.85
N TYR A 250 9.79 -9.91 6.18
CA TYR A 250 10.70 -10.84 6.84
C TYR A 250 12.17 -10.60 6.45
N GLN A 251 12.79 -9.61 7.07
CA GLN A 251 14.18 -9.20 6.83
C GLN A 251 15.22 -10.35 6.91
N VAL A 252 14.93 -11.40 7.68
CA VAL A 252 15.82 -12.55 7.84
C VAL A 252 16.08 -13.28 6.52
N ILE A 253 15.15 -13.25 5.56
CA ILE A 253 15.40 -13.84 4.23
C ILE A 253 16.56 -13.15 3.52
N TYR A 254 16.66 -11.83 3.67
CA TYR A 254 17.71 -11.03 3.03
C TYR A 254 19.05 -11.29 3.71
N ALA A 255 19.08 -11.29 5.05
CA ALA A 255 20.28 -11.61 5.81
C ALA A 255 20.79 -13.03 5.50
N LYS A 256 19.90 -14.03 5.45
CA LYS A 256 20.27 -15.41 5.12
C LYS A 256 20.76 -15.54 3.68
N THR A 257 20.10 -14.85 2.74
CA THR A 257 20.53 -14.87 1.33
C THR A 257 21.90 -14.22 1.17
N ALA A 258 22.18 -13.14 1.89
CA ALA A 258 23.48 -12.47 1.87
C ALA A 258 24.59 -13.33 2.52
N GLU A 259 24.29 -14.01 3.63
CA GLU A 259 25.18 -15.02 4.24
C GLU A 259 25.52 -16.14 3.25
N LYS A 260 24.51 -16.69 2.55
CA LYS A 260 24.70 -17.76 1.57
C LYS A 260 25.44 -17.30 0.32
N TYR A 261 25.19 -16.06 -0.12
CA TYR A 261 25.94 -15.45 -1.21
C TYR A 261 27.44 -15.37 -0.88
N GLY A 262 27.80 -14.97 0.34
CA GLY A 262 29.19 -14.95 0.81
C GLY A 262 29.84 -16.34 0.95
N ALA A 263 29.05 -17.41 0.90
CA ALA A 263 29.51 -18.80 0.91
C ALA A 263 29.45 -19.45 -0.50
N ASP A 264 29.50 -18.64 -1.56
CA ASP A 264 29.39 -19.05 -2.97
C ASP A 264 28.10 -19.79 -3.33
N CYS A 265 27.02 -19.59 -2.57
CA CYS A 265 25.70 -20.13 -2.89
C CYS A 265 24.79 -19.08 -3.54
N SER A 266 23.97 -19.50 -4.50
CA SER A 266 22.90 -18.68 -5.08
C SER A 266 21.52 -19.14 -4.60
N LEU A 267 20.57 -18.21 -4.48
CA LEU A 267 19.16 -18.55 -4.27
C LEU A 267 18.59 -19.11 -5.58
N THR A 268 18.39 -20.43 -5.63
CA THR A 268 18.02 -21.15 -6.86
C THR A 268 16.53 -21.45 -6.95
N GLY A 269 15.81 -21.49 -5.83
CA GLY A 269 14.37 -21.71 -5.86
C GLY A 269 13.69 -21.35 -4.56
N VAL A 270 12.42 -20.95 -4.67
CA VAL A 270 11.52 -20.80 -3.54
C VAL A 270 10.20 -21.49 -3.83
N GLU A 271 9.84 -22.40 -2.93
CA GLU A 271 8.63 -23.21 -3.05
C GLU A 271 7.71 -22.91 -1.86
N VAL A 272 6.46 -22.59 -2.14
CA VAL A 272 5.44 -22.42 -1.10
C VAL A 272 4.50 -23.62 -1.15
N VAL A 273 4.53 -24.43 -0.10
CA VAL A 273 3.73 -25.65 -0.02
C VAL A 273 2.89 -25.68 1.25
N PRO A 274 1.69 -26.27 1.24
CA PRO A 274 0.90 -26.46 2.45
C PRO A 274 1.69 -27.17 3.56
N SER A 275 1.50 -26.72 4.79
CA SER A 275 2.09 -27.36 5.96
C SER A 275 1.26 -28.55 6.40
N SER A 276 1.89 -29.64 6.84
CA SER A 276 1.18 -30.76 7.47
C SER A 276 0.51 -30.38 8.81
N LEU A 277 0.85 -29.20 9.36
CA LEU A 277 0.22 -28.63 10.55
C LEU A 277 -1.00 -27.75 10.22
N SER A 278 -1.40 -27.67 8.95
CA SER A 278 -2.56 -26.92 8.49
C SER A 278 -3.84 -27.70 8.82
N SER A 279 -4.40 -27.50 10.03
CA SER A 279 -5.71 -28.07 10.40
C SER A 279 -6.83 -27.09 10.03
N THR A 280 -7.29 -26.28 10.97
CA THR A 280 -8.31 -25.23 10.76
C THR A 280 -7.74 -23.95 10.16
N ARG A 281 -6.42 -23.77 10.25
CA ARG A 281 -5.66 -22.65 9.69
C ARG A 281 -5.05 -23.05 8.36
N ARG A 282 -4.87 -22.08 7.48
CA ARG A 282 -4.15 -22.19 6.19
C ARG A 282 -2.68 -21.82 6.42
N ILE A 283 -1.87 -22.82 6.77
CA ILE A 283 -0.45 -22.67 7.11
C ILE A 283 0.39 -23.23 5.97
N TYR A 284 1.36 -22.44 5.53
CA TYR A 284 2.27 -22.78 4.45
C TYR A 284 3.72 -22.84 4.95
N LYS A 285 4.53 -23.67 4.30
CA LYS A 285 5.99 -23.65 4.38
C LYS A 285 6.49 -22.93 3.13
N ALA A 286 7.23 -21.84 3.31
CA ALA A 286 8.06 -21.28 2.24
C ALA A 286 9.47 -21.85 2.39
N ILE A 287 9.92 -22.61 1.39
CA ILE A 287 11.20 -23.33 1.36
C ILE A 287 12.12 -22.59 0.40
N PHE A 288 13.27 -22.16 0.89
CA PHE A 288 14.32 -21.45 0.17
C PHE A 288 15.47 -22.42 -0.10
N SER A 289 15.80 -22.61 -1.37
CA SER A 289 16.88 -23.49 -1.82
C SER A 289 18.09 -22.65 -2.23
N TYR A 290 19.24 -22.94 -1.63
CA TYR A 290 20.52 -22.30 -1.93
C TYR A 290 21.48 -23.33 -2.48
N THR A 291 21.96 -23.14 -3.71
CA THR A 291 22.87 -24.08 -4.37
C THR A 291 24.26 -23.47 -4.47
N ASN A 292 25.26 -24.21 -4.03
CA ASN A 292 26.66 -23.81 -4.12
C ASN A 292 27.13 -23.84 -5.58
N ARG A 293 27.71 -22.74 -6.07
CA ARG A 293 28.10 -22.55 -7.48
C ARG A 293 29.24 -23.47 -7.94
N ASN A 294 30.03 -24.00 -7.02
CA ASN A 294 31.22 -24.78 -7.32
C ASN A 294 31.02 -26.29 -7.13
N THR A 295 30.08 -26.68 -6.26
CA THR A 295 29.89 -28.07 -5.82
C THR A 295 28.50 -28.63 -6.14
N ASP A 296 27.58 -27.80 -6.63
CA ASP A 296 26.17 -28.11 -6.86
C ASP A 296 25.40 -28.62 -5.62
N PHE A 297 26.01 -28.54 -4.44
CA PHE A 297 25.36 -28.90 -3.19
C PHE A 297 24.27 -27.89 -2.84
N THR A 298 23.06 -28.39 -2.54
CA THR A 298 21.91 -27.56 -2.23
C THR A 298 21.51 -27.68 -0.77
N GLU A 299 21.52 -26.55 -0.06
CA GLU A 299 20.96 -26.40 1.28
C GLU A 299 19.58 -25.78 1.22
N LYS A 300 18.64 -26.31 2.00
CA LYS A 300 17.27 -25.78 2.07
C LYS A 300 16.99 -25.21 3.45
N PHE A 301 16.29 -24.09 3.48
CA PHE A 301 15.76 -23.47 4.70
C PHE A 301 14.28 -23.26 4.52
N PHE A 302 13.51 -23.24 5.59
CA PHE A 302 12.10 -22.95 5.50
C PHE A 302 11.60 -22.11 6.66
N VAL A 303 10.49 -21.44 6.41
CA VAL A 303 9.73 -20.67 7.38
C VAL A 303 8.26 -21.03 7.24
N ARG A 304 7.51 -21.03 8.34
CA ARG A 304 6.07 -21.25 8.31
C ARG A 304 5.32 -19.93 8.44
N VAL A 305 4.31 -19.75 7.59
CA VAL A 305 3.46 -18.56 7.57
C VAL A 305 2.00 -19.01 7.61
N ASP A 306 1.21 -18.35 8.44
CA ASP A 306 -0.24 -18.47 8.44
C ASP A 306 -0.82 -17.39 7.52
N ALA A 307 -1.62 -17.81 6.55
CA ALA A 307 -2.30 -16.92 5.59
C ALA A 307 -3.83 -17.06 5.69
N THR A 308 -4.36 -17.52 6.82
CA THR A 308 -5.78 -17.79 7.00
C THR A 308 -6.62 -16.51 6.89
N GLU A 309 -6.14 -15.43 7.47
CA GLU A 309 -6.83 -14.13 7.48
C GLU A 309 -6.08 -13.13 6.61
N GLU A 310 -6.64 -11.93 6.47
CA GLU A 310 -6.14 -10.86 5.60
C GLU A 310 -4.64 -10.57 5.75
N PHE A 311 -4.16 -10.52 7.00
CA PHE A 311 -2.77 -10.21 7.34
C PHE A 311 -1.98 -11.48 7.66
N PRO A 312 -1.06 -11.92 6.78
CA PRO A 312 -0.24 -13.09 7.07
C PRO A 312 0.73 -12.82 8.22
N PHE A 313 1.11 -13.87 8.94
CA PHE A 313 2.11 -13.78 10.01
C PHE A 313 2.97 -15.03 10.14
N LEU A 314 4.17 -14.86 10.69
CA LEU A 314 5.10 -15.95 10.96
C LEU A 314 4.56 -16.89 12.04
N VAL A 315 4.57 -18.19 11.75
CA VAL A 315 4.31 -19.27 12.74
C VAL A 315 5.61 -19.76 13.35
N THR A 316 6.67 -19.83 12.54
CA THR A 316 8.02 -20.20 13.01
C THR A 316 9.07 -19.26 12.45
N LYS A 317 10.22 -19.17 13.12
CA LYS A 317 11.42 -18.55 12.53
C LYS A 317 12.00 -19.47 11.44
N MET A 318 12.85 -18.90 10.58
CA MET A 318 13.59 -19.65 9.56
C MET A 318 14.45 -20.74 10.22
N SER A 319 14.38 -21.95 9.68
CA SER A 319 15.10 -23.14 10.16
C SER A 319 15.54 -24.02 9.00
N PRO A 320 16.55 -24.90 9.17
CA PRO A 320 16.94 -25.86 8.15
C PRO A 320 15.76 -26.73 7.71
N TYR A 321 15.67 -26.98 6.41
CA TYR A 321 14.69 -27.87 5.80
C TYR A 321 15.36 -29.15 5.34
N TYR A 322 14.73 -30.28 5.62
CA TYR A 322 15.15 -31.60 5.15
C TYR A 322 14.03 -32.16 4.30
N ASP A 323 14.36 -32.56 3.07
CA ASP A 323 13.43 -33.29 2.21
C ASP A 323 13.03 -34.60 2.90
N ARG A 324 11.74 -34.90 2.88
CA ARG A 324 11.14 -36.10 3.50
C ARG A 324 10.26 -36.82 2.50
#